data_AF-A0A316LII0-F1
#
_entry.id   AF-A0A316LII0-F1
#
_cell.length_a   1.000
_cell.length_b   1.000
_cell.length_c   1.000
_cell.angle_alpha   90.00
_cell.angle_beta   90.00
_cell.angle_gamma   90.00
#
_symmetry.space_group_name_H-M   'P 1'
#
loop_
_entity.id
_entity.type
_entity.pdbx_description
1 polymer ?
#
loop_
_entity_poly.entity_id
_entity_poly.type
_entity_poly.pdbx_seq_one_letter_code
_entity_poly.pdbx_strand_id
1 'polypeptide(L)'
;MRLSNFKPFQWFSKLYITVIRGTPMLVQLYIVYYQMDFIPYPSGTLFGVDMQRAIPCMIALSINSAAYIAEIIRAGIQAVDIGQTEAARSCGMTSGQAMRYIILPQAVKNILPAIGNEFVTMVKETSIVQYLGIADLMYNNGIVVTATYNPLPCYYISALIYLALNILLGKGLNIFERRMKKSEK
;
A
#
# COMPACT_ATOMS: atom_id res chain seq x y z
N MET A 1 -13.35 -8.76 5.33
CA MET A 1 -14.67 -8.14 5.60
C MET A 1 -15.60 -8.08 4.38
N ARG A 2 -15.12 -7.81 3.15
CA ARG A 2 -15.98 -7.88 1.92
C ARG A 2 -16.51 -9.29 1.56
N LEU A 3 -15.79 -10.33 1.98
CA LEU A 3 -16.18 -11.75 1.88
C LEU A 3 -16.97 -12.23 3.11
N SER A 4 -17.28 -11.34 4.07
CA SER A 4 -18.07 -11.70 5.26
C SER A 4 -19.53 -11.88 4.88
N ASN A 5 -20.18 -12.86 5.52
CA ASN A 5 -21.62 -13.10 5.38
C ASN A 5 -22.48 -12.02 6.10
N PHE A 6 -21.87 -11.14 6.91
CA PHE A 6 -22.57 -10.09 7.64
C PHE A 6 -22.71 -8.79 6.83
N LYS A 7 -23.94 -8.49 6.40
CA LYS A 7 -24.25 -7.42 5.44
C LYS A 7 -23.75 -6.01 5.85
N PRO A 8 -23.89 -5.55 7.11
CA PRO A 8 -23.37 -4.25 7.52
C PRO A 8 -21.85 -4.09 7.35
N PHE A 9 -21.05 -5.08 7.78
CA PHE A 9 -19.59 -5.03 7.64
C PHE A 9 -19.16 -5.08 6.17
N GLN A 10 -19.88 -5.84 5.35
CA GLN A 10 -19.63 -5.90 3.92
C GLN A 10 -19.90 -4.55 3.25
N TRP A 11 -21.00 -3.88 3.61
CA TRP A 11 -21.35 -2.57 3.07
C TRP A 11 -20.35 -1.49 3.49
N PHE A 12 -20.00 -1.40 4.78
CA PHE A 12 -19.01 -0.43 5.25
C PHE A 12 -17.65 -0.61 4.56
N SER A 13 -17.19 -1.86 4.42
CA SER A 13 -15.95 -2.17 3.70
C SER A 13 -16.02 -1.79 2.22
N LYS A 14 -17.17 -2.01 1.58
CA LYS A 14 -17.39 -1.59 0.18
C LYS A 14 -17.31 -0.08 0.06
N LEU A 15 -17.98 0.66 0.93
CA LEU A 15 -17.98 2.12 0.94
C LEU A 15 -16.57 2.67 1.16
N TYR A 16 -15.88 2.21 2.20
CA TYR A 16 -14.51 2.60 2.51
C TYR A 16 -13.57 2.39 1.31
N ILE A 17 -13.53 1.18 0.73
CA ILE A 17 -12.67 0.88 -0.42
C ILE A 17 -13.03 1.76 -1.62
N THR A 18 -14.32 1.93 -1.91
CA THR A 18 -14.79 2.74 -3.05
C THR A 18 -14.42 4.20 -2.90
N VAL A 19 -14.58 4.78 -1.70
CA VAL A 19 -14.25 6.20 -1.44
C VAL A 19 -12.73 6.41 -1.50
N ILE A 20 -11.95 5.58 -0.80
CA ILE A 20 -10.50 5.76 -0.72
C ILE A 20 -9.82 5.51 -2.07
N ARG A 21 -10.23 4.50 -2.84
CA ARG A 21 -9.64 4.27 -4.17
C ARG A 21 -10.21 5.21 -5.25
N GLY A 22 -11.38 5.81 -4.99
CA GLY A 22 -12.05 6.74 -5.90
C GLY A 22 -11.66 8.21 -5.69
N THR A 23 -10.87 8.53 -4.67
CA THR A 23 -10.45 9.91 -4.36
C THR A 23 -8.94 10.07 -4.48
N PRO A 24 -8.43 11.24 -4.91
CA PRO A 24 -6.99 11.45 -5.05
C PRO A 24 -6.26 11.37 -3.70
N MET A 25 -5.08 10.73 -3.70
CA MET A 25 -4.26 10.57 -2.49
C MET A 25 -3.87 11.92 -1.87
N LEU A 26 -3.55 12.93 -2.68
CA LEU A 26 -3.23 14.28 -2.20
C LEU A 26 -4.39 14.91 -1.41
N VAL A 27 -5.63 14.69 -1.84
CA VAL A 27 -6.82 15.20 -1.13
C VAL A 27 -6.97 14.51 0.22
N GLN A 28 -6.82 13.18 0.26
CA GLN A 28 -6.86 12.41 1.51
C GLN A 28 -5.78 12.85 2.49
N LEU A 29 -4.57 13.10 1.98
CA LEU A 29 -3.44 13.58 2.74
C LEU A 29 -3.72 14.93 3.42
N TYR A 30 -4.27 15.89 2.69
CA TYR A 30 -4.68 17.18 3.28
C TYR A 30 -5.80 17.03 4.30
N ILE A 31 -6.83 16.23 4.01
CA ILE A 31 -7.94 16.02 4.94
C ILE A 31 -7.41 15.45 6.26
N VAL A 32 -6.61 14.39 6.20
CA VAL A 32 -6.05 13.78 7.42
C VAL A 32 -5.13 14.75 8.14
N TYR A 33 -4.23 15.43 7.43
CA TYR A 33 -3.28 16.35 8.05
C TYR A 33 -3.98 17.48 8.84
N TYR A 34 -4.94 18.17 8.23
CA TYR A 34 -5.63 19.28 8.88
C TYR A 34 -6.72 18.84 9.88
N GLN A 35 -7.28 17.64 9.72
CA GLN A 35 -8.29 17.12 10.64
C GLN A 35 -7.69 16.40 11.85
N MET A 36 -6.40 16.08 11.83
CA MET A 36 -5.74 15.40 12.95
C MET A 36 -5.39 16.31 14.13
N ASP A 37 -5.46 17.63 13.97
CA ASP A 37 -5.23 18.59 15.06
C ASP A 37 -6.19 18.42 16.26
N PHE A 38 -7.30 17.70 16.07
CA PHE A 38 -8.27 17.39 17.13
C PHE A 38 -7.84 16.24 18.07
N ILE A 39 -6.83 15.45 17.70
CA ILE A 39 -6.35 14.30 18.49
C ILE A 39 -4.94 14.62 18.99
N PRO A 40 -4.63 14.54 20.29
CA PRO A 40 -3.27 14.67 20.77
C PRO A 40 -2.43 13.49 20.29
N TYR A 41 -1.34 13.76 19.58
CA TYR A 41 -0.34 12.76 19.17
C TYR A 41 1.07 13.19 19.62
N PRO A 42 2.02 12.24 19.73
CA PRO A 42 3.36 12.53 20.24
C PRO A 42 4.04 13.63 19.42
N SER A 43 4.39 14.72 20.08
CA SER A 43 5.20 15.80 19.53
C SER A 43 6.67 15.55 19.85
N GLY A 44 7.55 15.67 18.84
CA GLY A 44 8.98 15.53 19.01
C GLY A 44 9.71 15.25 17.72
N THR A 45 11.03 15.23 17.79
CA THR A 45 11.89 14.88 16.65
C THR A 45 12.49 13.51 16.89
N LEU A 46 12.32 12.59 15.94
CA LEU A 46 13.00 11.29 15.96
C LEU A 46 13.84 11.18 14.70
N PHE A 47 15.13 10.85 14.84
CA PHE A 47 16.05 10.75 13.70
C PHE A 47 16.07 11.99 12.78
N GLY A 48 15.81 13.20 13.32
CA GLY A 48 15.74 14.44 12.55
C GLY A 48 14.41 14.67 11.82
N VAL A 49 13.42 13.80 11.99
CA VAL A 49 12.07 13.93 11.43
C VAL A 49 11.12 14.49 12.48
N ASP A 50 10.43 15.58 12.13
CA ASP A 50 9.34 16.16 12.93
C ASP A 50 8.14 15.21 12.92
N MET A 51 7.90 14.55 14.06
CA MET A 51 6.80 13.61 14.23
C MET A 51 5.46 14.29 14.12
N GLN A 52 5.38 15.58 14.44
CA GLN A 52 4.14 16.32 14.36
C GLN A 52 3.63 16.38 12.92
N ARG A 53 4.55 16.52 11.96
CA ARG A 53 4.23 16.53 10.54
C ARG A 53 4.13 15.12 9.95
N ALA A 54 5.01 14.22 10.40
CA ALA A 54 5.13 12.87 9.83
C ALA A 54 3.96 11.96 10.17
N ILE A 55 3.42 12.01 11.39
CA ILE A 55 2.37 11.10 11.85
C ILE A 55 1.10 11.21 10.99
N PRO A 56 0.53 12.41 10.74
CA PRO A 56 -0.66 12.51 9.89
C PRO A 56 -0.42 12.02 8.47
N CYS A 57 0.77 12.26 7.91
CA CYS A 57 1.14 11.76 6.58
C CYS A 57 1.21 10.23 6.53
N MET A 58 1.84 9.61 7.54
CA MET A 58 1.90 8.14 7.66
C MET A 58 0.50 7.54 7.80
N ILE A 59 -0.39 8.17 8.57
CA ILE A 59 -1.77 7.72 8.73
C ILE A 59 -2.53 7.83 7.42
N ALA A 60 -2.43 8.96 6.71
CA ALA A 60 -3.08 9.14 5.42
C ALA A 60 -2.63 8.07 4.39
N LEU A 61 -1.32 7.89 4.26
CA LEU A 61 -0.71 6.88 3.39
C LEU A 61 -1.15 5.46 3.78
N SER A 62 -1.23 5.18 5.08
CA SER A 62 -1.67 3.87 5.59
C SER A 62 -3.15 3.60 5.31
N ILE A 63 -4.01 4.61 5.50
CA ILE A 63 -5.45 4.52 5.18
C ILE A 63 -5.64 4.26 3.69
N ASN A 64 -4.86 4.93 2.85
CA ASN A 64 -4.93 4.73 1.40
C ASN A 64 -4.47 3.31 1.01
N SER A 65 -3.26 2.94 1.40
CA SER A 65 -2.67 1.63 1.09
C SER A 65 -3.51 0.47 1.64
N ALA A 66 -4.12 0.60 2.82
CA ALA A 66 -5.00 -0.43 3.39
C ALA A 66 -6.20 -0.75 2.48
N ALA A 67 -6.75 0.23 1.77
CA ALA A 67 -7.84 -0.02 0.82
C ALA A 67 -7.37 -0.80 -0.42
N TYR A 68 -6.16 -0.52 -0.93
CA TYR A 68 -5.55 -1.27 -2.03
C TYR A 68 -5.18 -2.69 -1.60
N ILE A 69 -4.53 -2.85 -0.44
CA ILE A 69 -4.18 -4.16 0.13
C ILE A 69 -5.43 -5.00 0.37
N ALA A 70 -6.54 -4.42 0.85
CA ALA A 70 -7.79 -5.15 1.03
C ALA A 70 -8.33 -5.75 -0.29
N GLU A 71 -8.20 -5.03 -1.41
CA GLU A 71 -8.58 -5.52 -2.73
C GLU A 71 -7.60 -6.52 -3.29
N ILE A 72 -6.29 -6.35 -3.05
CA ILE A 72 -5.27 -7.34 -3.39
C ILE A 72 -5.55 -8.68 -2.68
N ILE A 73 -5.85 -8.66 -1.39
CA ILE A 73 -6.20 -9.87 -0.62
C ILE A 73 -7.46 -10.51 -1.20
N ARG A 74 -8.50 -9.71 -1.48
CA ARG A 74 -9.75 -10.21 -2.06
C ARG A 74 -9.52 -10.86 -3.43
N ALA A 75 -8.78 -10.20 -4.31
CA ALA A 75 -8.44 -10.70 -5.64
C ALA A 75 -7.59 -11.97 -5.57
N GLY A 76 -6.61 -12.02 -4.66
CA GLY A 76 -5.76 -13.20 -4.47
C GLY A 76 -6.53 -14.42 -3.96
N ILE A 77 -7.55 -14.23 -3.11
CA ILE A 77 -8.46 -15.31 -2.70
C ILE A 77 -9.33 -15.77 -3.87
N GLN A 78 -9.87 -14.84 -4.67
CA GLN A 78 -10.70 -15.17 -5.83
C GLN A 78 -9.94 -15.81 -6.99
N ALA A 79 -8.61 -15.64 -7.03
CA ALA A 79 -7.76 -16.25 -8.03
C ALA A 79 -7.52 -17.75 -7.77
N VAL A 80 -7.86 -18.27 -6.59
CA VAL A 80 -7.80 -19.72 -6.31
C VAL A 80 -8.95 -20.41 -7.04
N ASP A 81 -8.63 -21.51 -7.72
CA ASP A 81 -9.60 -22.31 -8.49
C ASP A 81 -10.80 -22.73 -7.61
N ILE A 82 -12.01 -22.53 -8.11
CA ILE A 82 -13.24 -22.82 -7.36
C ILE A 82 -13.38 -24.30 -7.02
N GLY A 83 -12.82 -25.19 -7.85
CA GLY A 83 -12.75 -26.63 -7.64
C GLY A 83 -11.98 -27.01 -6.37
N GLN A 84 -11.01 -26.19 -5.91
CA GLN A 84 -10.36 -26.40 -4.60
C GLN A 84 -11.36 -26.26 -3.45
N THR A 85 -12.28 -25.30 -3.58
CA THR A 85 -13.34 -25.09 -2.59
C THR A 85 -14.35 -26.23 -2.67
N GLU A 86 -14.78 -26.62 -3.87
CA GLU A 86 -15.75 -27.71 -4.08
C GLU A 86 -15.21 -29.06 -3.59
N ALA A 87 -13.93 -29.36 -3.86
CA ALA A 87 -13.26 -30.58 -3.40
C ALA A 87 -13.16 -30.61 -1.87
N ALA A 88 -12.70 -29.52 -1.25
CA ALA A 88 -12.61 -29.41 0.21
C ALA A 88 -13.99 -29.62 0.88
N ARG A 89 -15.05 -29.02 0.32
CA ARG A 89 -16.42 -29.17 0.83
C ARG A 89 -16.96 -30.59 0.62
N SER A 90 -16.62 -31.24 -0.50
CA SER A 90 -16.97 -32.64 -0.78
C SER A 90 -16.29 -33.62 0.17
N CYS A 91 -15.08 -33.29 0.65
CA CYS A 91 -14.38 -34.05 1.69
C CYS A 91 -14.91 -33.77 3.12
N GLY A 92 -16.04 -33.08 3.27
CA GLY A 92 -16.67 -32.81 4.57
C GLY A 92 -16.11 -31.63 5.34
N MET A 93 -15.20 -30.83 4.77
CA MET A 93 -14.65 -29.65 5.44
C MET A 93 -15.70 -28.54 5.56
N THR A 94 -15.77 -27.85 6.70
CA THR A 94 -16.50 -26.59 6.86
C THR A 94 -15.91 -25.48 6.00
N SER A 95 -16.66 -24.43 5.65
CA SER A 95 -16.12 -23.30 4.86
C SER A 95 -14.92 -22.62 5.54
N GLY A 96 -14.89 -22.58 6.87
CA GLY A 96 -13.74 -22.08 7.64
C GLY A 96 -12.51 -22.98 7.53
N GLN A 97 -12.71 -24.31 7.59
CA GLN A 97 -11.63 -25.27 7.38
C GLN A 97 -11.09 -25.20 5.94
N ALA A 98 -11.97 -25.19 4.94
CA ALA A 98 -11.58 -25.05 3.53
C ALA A 98 -10.79 -23.75 3.30
N MET A 99 -11.26 -22.63 3.85
CA MET A 99 -10.55 -21.34 3.79
C MET A 99 -9.17 -21.42 4.45
N ARG A 100 -9.07 -21.92 5.67
CA ARG A 100 -7.82 -21.93 6.44
C ARG A 100 -6.76 -22.88 5.88
N TYR A 101 -7.17 -24.08 5.46
CA TYR A 101 -6.24 -25.17 5.16
C TYR A 101 -5.97 -25.35 3.66
N ILE A 102 -6.89 -24.94 2.78
CA ILE A 102 -6.77 -25.15 1.33
C ILE A 102 -6.63 -23.81 0.60
N ILE A 103 -7.57 -22.90 0.79
CA ILE A 103 -7.69 -21.69 -0.06
C ILE A 103 -6.65 -20.65 0.34
N LEU A 104 -6.54 -20.29 1.63
CA LEU A 104 -5.65 -19.22 2.08
C LEU A 104 -4.17 -19.51 1.80
N PRO A 105 -3.63 -20.72 2.05
CA PRO A 105 -2.24 -21.02 1.70
C PRO A 105 -1.92 -20.87 0.21
N GLN A 106 -2.89 -21.17 -0.66
CA GLN A 106 -2.76 -20.97 -2.11
C GLN A 106 -2.88 -19.48 -2.47
N ALA A 107 -3.88 -18.79 -1.92
CA ALA A 107 -4.09 -17.36 -2.14
C ALA A 107 -2.89 -16.50 -1.74
N VAL A 108 -2.20 -16.84 -0.64
CA VAL A 108 -1.00 -16.12 -0.16
C VAL A 108 0.07 -16.02 -1.25
N LYS A 109 0.22 -17.05 -2.10
CA LYS A 109 1.19 -17.05 -3.21
C LYS A 109 0.85 -16.01 -4.28
N ASN A 110 -0.42 -15.67 -4.44
CA ASN A 110 -0.90 -14.60 -5.34
C ASN A 110 -0.88 -13.22 -4.66
N ILE A 111 -1.16 -13.18 -3.36
CA ILE A 111 -1.28 -11.94 -2.57
C ILE A 111 0.09 -11.30 -2.33
N LEU A 112 1.10 -12.07 -1.91
CA LEU A 112 2.41 -11.51 -1.53
C LEU A 112 3.14 -10.77 -2.67
N PRO A 113 3.20 -11.30 -3.91
CA PRO A 113 3.72 -10.54 -5.05
C PRO A 113 3.02 -9.20 -5.27
N ALA A 114 1.69 -9.20 -5.18
CA ALA A 114 0.88 -8.00 -5.40
C ALA A 114 1.09 -6.96 -4.29
N ILE A 115 1.21 -7.38 -3.02
CA ILE A 115 1.60 -6.47 -1.91
C ILE A 115 3.00 -5.90 -2.15
N GLY A 116 3.94 -6.71 -2.64
CA GLY A 116 5.28 -6.22 -2.97
C GLY A 116 5.27 -5.16 -4.08
N ASN A 117 4.43 -5.34 -5.11
CA ASN A 117 4.24 -4.34 -6.16
C ASN A 117 3.61 -3.06 -5.62
N GLU A 118 2.62 -3.18 -4.73
CA GLU A 118 2.01 -2.05 -4.03
C GLU A 118 3.04 -1.26 -3.21
N PHE A 119 3.94 -1.95 -2.52
CA PHE A 119 5.04 -1.31 -1.79
C PHE A 119 5.95 -0.48 -2.71
N VAL A 120 6.31 -1.00 -3.89
CA VAL A 120 7.10 -0.24 -4.89
C VAL A 120 6.33 0.99 -5.37
N THR A 121 5.01 0.88 -5.53
CA THR A 121 4.16 2.02 -5.88
C THR A 121 4.15 3.08 -4.77
N MET A 122 3.95 2.66 -3.53
CA MET A 122 3.92 3.53 -2.36
C MET A 122 5.21 4.36 -2.20
N VAL A 123 6.38 3.80 -2.54
CA VAL A 123 7.66 4.55 -2.51
C VAL A 123 7.66 5.77 -3.45
N LYS A 124 6.91 5.72 -4.55
CA LYS A 124 6.72 6.91 -5.41
C LYS A 124 5.64 7.83 -4.85
N GLU A 125 4.55 7.26 -4.33
CA GLU A 125 3.43 8.05 -3.80
C GLU A 125 3.80 8.84 -2.54
N THR A 126 4.79 8.40 -1.77
CA THR A 126 5.31 9.18 -0.65
C THR A 126 5.84 10.54 -1.08
N SER A 127 6.23 10.74 -2.35
CA SER A 127 6.67 12.05 -2.87
C SER A 127 5.67 13.19 -2.65
N ILE A 128 4.40 12.86 -2.44
CA ILE A 128 3.32 13.83 -2.22
C ILE A 128 3.46 14.52 -0.85
N VAL A 129 4.16 13.91 0.12
CA VAL A 129 4.33 14.50 1.47
C VAL A 129 5.15 15.79 1.45
N GLN A 130 5.91 16.07 0.38
CA GLN A 130 6.65 17.31 0.20
C GLN A 130 5.79 18.57 0.38
N TYR A 131 4.49 18.50 0.01
CA TYR A 131 3.57 19.63 0.09
C TYR A 131 3.23 20.03 1.52
N LEU A 132 3.50 19.15 2.49
CA LEU A 132 3.33 19.40 3.91
C LEU A 132 4.67 19.69 4.62
N GLY A 133 5.73 19.90 3.85
CA GLY A 133 7.04 20.27 4.38
C GLY A 133 7.76 19.14 5.13
N ILE A 134 7.46 17.89 4.77
CA ILE A 134 8.26 16.74 5.19
C ILE A 134 9.41 16.56 4.20
N ALA A 135 10.62 16.46 4.72
CA ALA A 135 11.81 16.25 3.93
C ALA A 135 11.85 14.84 3.31
N ASP A 136 11.47 14.76 2.04
CA ASP A 136 11.73 13.62 1.16
C ASP A 136 12.63 14.01 -0.02
N LEU A 137 12.75 13.14 -1.03
CA LEU A 137 13.54 13.44 -2.22
C LEU A 137 13.01 14.65 -3.00
N MET A 138 11.68 14.79 -3.13
CA MET A 138 11.06 15.87 -3.89
C MET A 138 11.06 17.20 -3.13
N TYR A 139 10.95 17.17 -1.81
CA TYR A 139 11.17 18.32 -0.93
C TYR A 139 12.59 18.88 -1.08
N ASN A 140 13.61 18.01 -1.00
CA ASN A 140 15.00 18.43 -1.20
C ASN A 140 15.25 18.95 -2.61
N ASN A 141 14.63 18.32 -3.62
CA ASN A 141 14.63 18.86 -4.98
C ASN A 141 14.05 20.29 -5.02
N GLY A 142 12.92 20.54 -4.35
CA GLY A 142 12.32 21.88 -4.27
C GLY A 142 13.24 22.94 -3.66
N ILE A 143 14.04 22.58 -2.65
CA ILE A 143 15.05 23.47 -2.06
C ILE A 143 16.09 23.86 -3.10
N VAL A 144 16.64 22.89 -3.85
CA VAL A 144 17.69 23.14 -4.86
C VAL A 144 17.13 23.92 -6.04
N VAL A 145 15.91 23.63 -6.48
CA VAL A 145 15.24 24.39 -7.55
C VAL A 145 15.08 25.85 -7.14
N THR A 146 14.66 26.10 -5.89
CA THR A 146 14.50 27.48 -5.38
C THR A 146 15.83 28.21 -5.26
N ALA A 147 16.92 27.50 -4.89
CA ALA A 147 18.25 28.09 -4.76
C ALA A 147 18.94 28.37 -6.11
N THR A 148 18.70 27.53 -7.11
CA THR A 148 19.38 27.59 -8.43
C THR A 148 18.56 28.28 -9.52
N TYR A 149 17.25 28.45 -9.30
CA TYR A 149 16.28 28.91 -10.30
C TYR A 149 16.28 28.08 -11.59
N ASN A 150 16.81 26.84 -11.54
CA ASN A 150 16.94 25.97 -12.70
C ASN A 150 16.26 24.61 -12.44
N PRO A 151 14.96 24.49 -12.75
CA PRO A 151 14.17 23.32 -12.36
C PRO A 151 14.50 22.03 -13.12
N LEU A 152 14.79 22.12 -14.42
CA LEU A 152 14.86 20.93 -15.29
C LEU A 152 15.96 19.94 -14.88
N PRO A 153 17.23 20.36 -14.63
CA PRO A 153 18.28 19.43 -14.21
C PRO A 153 17.96 18.72 -12.91
N CYS A 154 17.34 19.42 -11.94
CA CYS A 154 16.96 18.85 -10.66
C CYS A 154 15.93 17.72 -10.83
N TYR A 155 14.90 17.95 -11.66
CA TYR A 155 13.90 16.92 -11.93
C TYR A 155 14.46 15.71 -12.69
N TYR A 156 15.42 15.89 -13.61
CA TYR A 156 16.11 14.76 -14.25
C TYR A 156 16.88 13.91 -13.25
N ILE A 157 17.59 14.55 -12.31
CA ILE A 157 18.32 13.84 -11.25
C ILE A 157 17.34 13.08 -10.35
N SER A 158 16.27 13.72 -9.88
CA SER A 158 15.24 13.05 -9.05
C SER A 158 14.58 11.89 -9.78
N ALA A 159 14.28 12.03 -11.08
CA ALA A 159 13.73 10.95 -11.90
C ALA A 159 14.69 9.75 -11.98
N LEU A 160 15.99 9.99 -12.17
CA LEU A 160 17.00 8.93 -12.18
C LEU A 160 17.12 8.23 -10.83
N ILE A 161 17.05 8.97 -9.71
CA ILE A 161 17.09 8.40 -8.36
C ILE A 161 15.87 7.53 -8.12
N TYR A 162 14.65 8.02 -8.41
CA TYR A 162 13.43 7.22 -8.29
C TYR A 162 13.48 5.99 -9.20
N LEU A 163 13.98 6.12 -10.43
CA LEU A 163 14.12 4.99 -11.35
C LEU A 163 15.09 3.94 -10.80
N ALA A 164 16.25 4.35 -10.30
CA ALA A 164 17.23 3.46 -9.69
C ALA A 164 16.64 2.72 -8.47
N LEU A 165 15.98 3.45 -7.57
CA LEU A 165 15.28 2.87 -6.41
C LEU A 165 14.21 1.86 -6.84
N ASN A 166 13.37 2.20 -7.82
CA ASN A 166 12.33 1.31 -8.32
C ASN A 166 12.90 0.05 -8.97
N ILE A 167 13.98 0.16 -9.74
CA ILE A 167 14.65 -1.00 -10.34
C ILE A 167 15.22 -1.91 -9.25
N LEU A 168 15.85 -1.35 -8.21
CA LEU A 168 16.41 -2.13 -7.10
C LEU A 168 15.32 -2.87 -6.33
N LEU A 169 14.25 -2.18 -5.95
CA LEU A 169 13.11 -2.78 -5.24
C LEU A 169 12.40 -3.82 -6.11
N GLY A 170 12.16 -3.51 -7.39
CA GLY A 170 11.53 -4.43 -8.35
C GLY A 170 12.38 -5.68 -8.60
N LYS A 171 13.71 -5.57 -8.65
CA LYS A 171 14.60 -6.74 -8.70
C LYS A 171 14.49 -7.59 -7.43
N GLY A 172 14.45 -6.95 -6.25
CA GLY A 172 14.22 -7.65 -4.98
C GLY A 172 12.91 -8.43 -4.98
N LEU A 173 11.83 -7.81 -5.46
CA LEU A 173 10.52 -8.45 -5.60
C LEU A 173 10.55 -9.62 -6.59
N ASN A 174 11.17 -9.45 -7.76
CA ASN A 174 11.32 -10.54 -8.74
C ASN A 174 12.07 -11.75 -8.17
N ILE A 175 13.09 -11.53 -7.34
CA ILE A 175 13.81 -12.62 -6.66
C ILE A 175 12.88 -13.33 -5.68
N PHE A 176 12.10 -12.57 -4.91
CA PHE A 176 11.12 -13.09 -3.97
C PHE A 176 10.03 -13.92 -4.68
N GLU A 177 9.46 -13.42 -5.78
CA GLU A 177 8.48 -14.12 -6.61
C GLU A 177 9.01 -15.44 -7.17
N ARG A 178 10.24 -15.44 -7.70
CA ARG A 178 10.89 -16.64 -8.23
C ARG A 178 11.07 -17.73 -7.18
N ARG A 179 11.33 -17.36 -5.92
CA ARG A 179 11.46 -18.34 -4.82
C ARG A 179 10.11 -18.97 -4.48
N MET A 180 9.01 -18.21 -4.52
CA MET A 180 7.67 -18.75 -4.28
C MET A 180 7.23 -19.75 -5.37
N LYS A 181 7.51 -19.46 -6.65
CA LYS A 181 7.19 -20.35 -7.77
C LYS A 181 7.99 -21.66 -7.75
N LYS A 182 9.22 -21.65 -7.23
CA LYS A 182 10.03 -22.88 -7.10
C LYS A 182 9.45 -23.90 -6.11
N SER A 183 8.59 -23.48 -5.20
CA SER A 183 7.87 -24.38 -4.28
C SER A 183 6.70 -25.14 -4.95
N GLU A 184 6.47 -24.96 -6.26
CA GLU A 184 5.40 -25.60 -7.04
C GLU A 184 5.82 -26.89 -7.77
N LYS A 185 7.12 -27.23 -7.76
CA LYS A 185 7.65 -28.48 -8.30
C LYS A 185 8.06 -29.41 -7.18
#